data_AF-A0A957FW13-F1
#
_entry.id   AF-A0A957FW13-F1
#
_cell.length_a   1.000
_cell.length_b   1.000
_cell.length_c   1.000
_cell.angle_alpha   90.00
_cell.angle_beta   90.00
_cell.angle_gamma   90.00
#
_symmetry.space_group_name_H-M   'P 1'
#
loop_
_entity.id
_entity.type
_entity.pdbx_description
1 polymer ?
#
loop_
_entity_poly.entity_id
_entity_poly.type
_entity_poly.pdbx_seq_one_letter_code
_entity_poly.pdbx_strand_id
1 'polypeptide(L)'
;MLTITFICLGNICRSPMAEALMRHKVAEAGLSDKIQVDSVGTGNWHVGERPHRGTAKVLKYHDIDFKGITARQLNERDIEESDYL
;
A
#
# COMPACT_ATOMS: atom_id res chain seq x y z
N MET A 1 7.83 -14.96 -4.78
CA MET A 1 6.81 -13.93 -5.03
C MET A 1 7.55 -12.60 -5.02
N LEU A 2 7.38 -11.77 -6.04
CA LEU A 2 8.04 -10.47 -6.14
C LEU A 2 7.31 -9.48 -5.24
N THR A 3 8.03 -8.77 -4.37
CA THR A 3 7.45 -7.86 -3.38
C THR A 3 7.78 -6.40 -3.72
N ILE A 4 6.73 -5.57 -3.81
CA ILE A 4 6.84 -4.12 -4.05
C ILE A 4 6.27 -3.38 -2.84
N THR A 5 7.09 -2.53 -2.20
CA THR A 5 6.68 -1.78 -1.00
C THR A 5 6.74 -0.29 -1.23
N PHE A 6 5.59 0.38 -1.26
CA PHE A 6 5.53 1.84 -1.39
C PHE A 6 5.79 2.55 -0.05
N ILE A 7 6.73 3.49 -0.04
CA ILE A 7 7.07 4.26 1.17
C ILE A 7 6.56 5.70 1.06
N CYS A 8 5.91 6.22 2.12
CA CYS A 8 5.71 7.67 2.27
C CYS A 8 5.91 8.12 3.73
N LEU A 9 5.56 9.36 4.08
CA LEU A 9 5.79 9.85 5.44
C LEU A 9 4.87 9.18 6.47
N GLY A 10 3.54 9.30 6.31
CA GLY A 10 2.57 8.90 7.32
C GLY A 10 1.73 7.66 6.99
N ASN A 11 1.97 7.02 5.84
CA ASN A 11 1.24 5.83 5.37
C ASN A 11 -0.29 5.91 5.41
N ILE A 12 -0.86 7.11 5.22
CA ILE A 12 -2.33 7.31 5.15
C ILE A 12 -2.79 7.89 3.81
N CYS A 13 -1.94 8.62 3.07
CA CYS A 13 -2.35 9.30 1.84
C CYS A 13 -1.81 8.64 0.57
N ARG A 14 -0.50 8.78 0.34
CA ARG A 14 0.16 8.46 -0.94
C ARG A 14 0.44 6.97 -1.08
N SER A 15 1.19 6.39 -0.15
CA SER A 15 1.57 4.98 -0.28
C SER A 15 0.39 4.00 -0.19
N PRO A 16 -0.67 4.22 0.62
CA PRO A 16 -1.88 3.39 0.55
C PRO A 16 -2.64 3.48 -0.77
N MET A 17 -2.62 4.67 -1.42
CA MET A 17 -3.23 4.84 -2.74
C MET A 17 -2.47 4.02 -3.79
N ALA A 18 -1.14 4.07 -3.74
CA ALA A 18 -0.28 3.30 -4.63
C ALA A 18 -0.44 1.79 -4.42
N GLU A 19 -0.48 1.32 -3.16
CA GLU A 19 -0.74 -0.08 -2.83
C GLU A 19 -2.06 -0.57 -3.42
N ALA A 20 -3.17 0.13 -3.16
CA ALA A 20 -4.49 -0.25 -3.66
C ALA A 20 -4.54 -0.28 -5.20
N LEU A 21 -4.02 0.76 -5.85
CA LEU A 21 -3.99 0.85 -7.31
C LEU A 21 -3.12 -0.24 -7.94
N MET A 22 -1.96 -0.52 -7.35
CA MET A 22 -1.04 -1.53 -7.88
C MET A 22 -1.57 -2.94 -7.65
N ARG A 23 -2.21 -3.23 -6.49
CA ARG A 23 -2.93 -4.49 -6.27
C ARG A 23 -4.01 -4.72 -7.33
N HIS A 24 -4.79 -3.68 -7.63
CA HIS A 24 -5.81 -3.74 -8.67
C HIS A 24 -5.19 -4.07 -10.05
N LYS A 25 -4.12 -3.38 -10.44
CA LYS A 25 -3.43 -3.63 -11.71
C LYS A 25 -2.79 -5.01 -11.81
N VAL A 26 -2.18 -5.49 -10.73
CA VAL A 26 -1.62 -6.85 -10.65
C VAL A 26 -2.73 -7.90 -10.85
N ALA A 27 -3.90 -7.68 -10.26
CA ALA A 27 -5.05 -8.56 -10.44
C ALA A 27 -5.60 -8.54 -11.87
N GLU A 28 -5.75 -7.36 -12.48
CA GLU A 28 -6.16 -7.22 -13.89
C GLU A 28 -5.19 -7.91 -14.85
N ALA A 29 -3.89 -7.90 -14.53
CA ALA A 29 -2.86 -8.58 -15.31
C ALA A 29 -2.78 -10.10 -15.06
N GLY A 30 -3.55 -10.64 -14.12
CA GLY A 30 -3.50 -12.05 -13.75
C GLY A 30 -2.17 -12.47 -13.10
N LEU A 31 -1.56 -11.57 -12.32
CA LEU A 31 -0.24 -11.76 -11.69
C LEU A 31 -0.29 -11.85 -10.15
N SER A 32 -1.47 -11.98 -9.57
CA SER A 32 -1.66 -12.00 -8.11
C SER A 32 -0.95 -13.15 -7.39
N ASP A 33 -0.62 -14.23 -8.10
CA ASP A 33 0.18 -15.37 -7.60
C ASP A 33 1.69 -15.11 -7.66
N LYS A 34 2.11 -14.01 -8.30
CA LYS A 34 3.52 -13.69 -8.56
C LYS A 34 3.98 -12.40 -7.91
N ILE A 35 3.08 -11.42 -7.72
CA ILE A 35 3.43 -10.10 -7.20
C ILE A 35 2.61 -9.79 -5.95
N GLN A 36 3.31 -9.52 -4.86
CA GLN A 36 2.76 -8.96 -3.63
C GLN A 36 3.05 -7.47 -3.57
N VAL A 37 2.09 -6.70 -3.08
CA VAL A 37 2.19 -5.23 -3.00
C VAL A 37 1.84 -4.77 -1.60
N ASP A 38 2.66 -3.86 -1.10
CA ASP A 38 2.58 -3.37 0.26
C ASP A 38 2.87 -1.87 0.40
N SER A 39 2.58 -1.29 1.56
CA SER A 39 2.99 0.09 1.86
C SER A 39 3.27 0.38 3.33
N VAL A 40 4.22 1.29 3.54
CA VAL A 40 4.70 1.70 4.87
C VAL A 40 4.96 3.20 4.97
N GLY A 41 5.14 3.67 6.20
CA GLY A 41 5.40 5.06 6.57
C GLY A 41 6.73 5.22 7.29
N THR A 42 7.50 6.27 7.01
CA THR A 42 8.71 6.56 7.80
C THR A 42 8.39 7.05 9.22
N GLY A 43 7.23 7.67 9.41
CA GLY A 43 6.72 8.09 10.72
C GLY A 43 5.69 7.14 11.33
N ASN A 44 5.42 7.31 12.62
CA ASN A 44 4.54 6.43 13.40
C ASN A 44 3.23 7.08 13.88
N TRP A 45 2.93 8.31 13.50
CA TRP A 45 1.77 9.07 14.01
C TRP A 45 0.41 8.42 13.73
N HIS A 46 0.32 7.61 12.67
CA HIS A 46 -0.93 7.06 12.18
C HIS A 46 -1.00 5.53 12.24
N VAL A 47 -0.08 4.85 12.93
CA VAL A 47 -0.04 3.37 12.94
C VAL A 47 -1.40 2.79 13.38
N GLY A 48 -1.94 1.87 12.59
CA GLY A 48 -3.26 1.25 12.78
C GLY A 48 -4.43 2.04 12.18
N GLU A 49 -4.22 3.28 11.74
CA GLU A 49 -5.27 4.06 11.07
C GLU A 49 -5.54 3.54 9.65
N ARG A 50 -6.76 3.78 9.18
CA ARG A 50 -7.14 3.53 7.78
C ARG A 50 -6.58 4.62 6.86
N PRO A 51 -6.54 4.39 5.53
CA PRO A 51 -6.20 5.44 4.57
C PRO A 51 -7.02 6.71 4.80
N HIS A 52 -6.36 7.85 4.68
CA HIS A 52 -6.94 9.17 4.84
C HIS A 52 -8.22 9.29 3.99
N ARG A 53 -9.24 9.98 4.53
CA ARG A 53 -10.55 10.16 3.88
C ARG A 53 -10.48 10.62 2.43
N GLY A 54 -9.49 11.46 2.09
CA GLY A 54 -9.25 11.92 0.71
C GLY A 54 -8.83 10.78 -0.23
N THR A 55 -7.87 9.95 0.21
CA THR A 55 -7.45 8.75 -0.51
C THR A 55 -8.59 7.75 -0.66
N ALA A 56 -9.32 7.48 0.43
CA ALA A 56 -10.48 6.59 0.40
C ALA A 56 -11.56 7.08 -0.57
N LYS A 57 -11.81 8.41 -0.64
CA LYS A 57 -12.79 8.99 -1.58
C LYS A 57 -12.36 8.79 -3.03
N VAL A 58 -11.09 9.00 -3.34
CA VAL A 58 -10.55 8.83 -4.71
C VAL A 58 -10.59 7.35 -5.12
N LEU A 59 -10.17 6.43 -4.26
CA LEU A 59 -10.18 4.99 -4.56
C LEU A 59 -11.60 4.49 -4.81
N LYS A 60 -12.58 4.91 -3.98
CA LYS A 60 -14.00 4.60 -4.21
C LYS A 60 -14.54 5.17 -5.52
N TYR A 61 -14.14 6.38 -5.89
CA TYR A 61 -14.57 7.00 -7.15
C TYR A 61 -14.11 6.20 -8.38
N HIS A 62 -12.99 5.50 -8.26
CA HIS A 62 -12.45 4.63 -9.31
C HIS A 62 -12.78 3.14 -9.13
N ASP A 63 -13.68 2.79 -8.19
CA ASP A 63 -14.04 1.40 -7.86
C ASP A 63 -12.83 0.50 -7.50
N ILE A 64 -11.80 1.08 -6.88
CA ILE A 64 -10.60 0.37 -6.42
C ILE A 64 -10.77 -0.01 -4.94
N ASP A 65 -10.64 -1.31 -4.64
CA ASP A 65 -10.68 -1.80 -3.27
C ASP A 65 -9.40 -1.47 -2.49
N PHE A 66 -9.58 -1.10 -1.22
CA PHE A 66 -8.50 -0.80 -0.27
C PHE A 66 -8.79 -1.39 1.11
N LYS A 67 -9.67 -2.39 1.19
CA LYS A 67 -9.90 -3.14 2.42
C LYS A 67 -8.61 -3.81 2.87
N GLY A 68 -8.42 -3.84 4.20
CA GLY A 68 -7.23 -4.43 4.82
C GLY A 68 -5.99 -3.54 4.82
N ILE A 69 -5.99 -2.42 4.10
CA ILE A 69 -4.88 -1.45 4.17
C ILE A 69 -5.01 -0.64 5.46
N THR A 70 -3.97 -0.70 6.29
CA THR A 70 -3.83 0.10 7.51
C THR A 70 -2.41 0.62 7.62
N ALA A 71 -2.26 1.84 8.12
CA ALA A 71 -0.97 2.48 8.25
C ALA A 71 -0.04 1.69 9.19
N ARG A 72 1.22 1.50 8.78
CA ARG A 72 2.30 0.96 9.60
C ARG A 72 3.57 1.78 9.45
N GLN A 73 4.48 1.63 10.40
CA GLN A 73 5.82 2.21 10.31
C GLN A 73 6.79 1.24 9.61
N LEU A 74 7.63 1.78 8.73
CA LEU A 74 8.75 1.11 8.08
C LEU A 74 9.69 0.51 9.13
N ASN A 75 10.08 -0.74 8.94
CA ASN A 75 11.12 -1.42 9.71
C ASN A 75 12.13 -2.11 8.77
N GLU A 76 13.21 -2.66 9.35
CA GLU A 76 14.30 -3.30 8.57
C GLU A 76 13.82 -4.46 7.70
N ARG A 77 12.84 -5.25 8.16
CA ARG A 77 12.31 -6.38 7.39
C ARG A 77 11.58 -5.94 6.13
N ASP A 78 10.86 -4.82 6.19
CA ASP A 78 10.18 -4.28 4.99
C ASP A 78 11.21 -3.95 3.89
N ILE A 79 12.45 -3.57 4.26
CA ILE A 79 13.54 -3.29 3.31
C ILE A 79 14.15 -4.59 2.81
N GLU A 80 14.44 -5.53 3.72
CA GLU A 80 15.09 -6.81 3.40
C GLU A 80 14.21 -7.75 2.54
N GLU A 81 12.90 -7.73 2.76
CA GLU A 81 11.93 -8.62 2.09
C GLU A 81 11.38 -8.04 0.78
N SER A 82 11.66 -6.77 0.47
CA SER A 82 11.18 -6.10 -0.74
C SER A 82 12.18 -6.22 -1.89
N ASP A 83 11.71 -6.64 -3.06
CA ASP A 83 12.50 -6.56 -4.29
C ASP A 83 12.54 -5.12 -4.84
N TYR A 84 11.49 -4.33 -4.58
CA TYR A 84 11.36 -2.93 -4.99
C TYR A 84 10.80 -2.05 -3.86
N LEU A 85 11.36 -0.85 -3.70
CA LEU A 85 10.97 0.20 -2.74
C LEU A 85 10.56 1.50 -3.46
#